data_AF-A0A1Y6CUG5-F1
#
_entry.id   AF-A0A1Y6CUG5-F1
#
_cell.length_a   1.000
_cell.length_b   1.000
_cell.length_c   1.000
_cell.angle_alpha   90.00
_cell.angle_beta   90.00
_cell.angle_gamma   90.00
#
_symmetry.space_group_name_H-M   'P 1'
#
loop_
_entity.id
_entity.type
_entity.pdbx_description
1 polymer ?
#
loop_
_entity_poly.entity_id
_entity_poly.type
_entity_poly.pdbx_seq_one_letter_code
_entity_poly.pdbx_strand_id
1 'polypeptide(L)'
;MMDSPFIIPEPGPDHPANWYRRCLEYPEHVHLKDGEPHMAFLLRTDPLFESDRRILGAVHLPRVQGKLNRVFLWMVERMFGAMPDFLVVLDGEYWTAADDRHREILIFHELSHCVHATDGDGEPRYDDETGRPIWKLTGHSVEEFTSVVRRYGAWNDELREFVGAAGVRVDRGQGR
;
A
#
# COMPACT_ATOMS: atom_id res chain seq x y z
N MET A 1 -30.91 0.50 1.28
CA MET A 1 -29.66 1.27 1.23
C MET A 1 -28.63 0.36 0.57
N MET A 2 -27.92 0.82 -0.44
CA MET A 2 -26.75 0.07 -0.92
C MET A 2 -25.68 0.16 0.17
N ASP A 3 -25.08 -0.97 0.54
CA ASP A 3 -23.93 -0.96 1.43
C ASP A 3 -22.82 -0.11 0.82
N SER A 4 -22.09 0.64 1.65
CA SER A 4 -21.05 1.55 1.17
C SER A 4 -19.93 0.75 0.50
N PRO A 5 -19.44 1.11 -0.70
CA PRO A 5 -18.37 0.37 -1.38
C PRO A 5 -17.03 0.39 -0.63
N PHE A 6 -16.88 1.34 0.29
CA PHE A 6 -15.71 1.50 1.13
C PHE A 6 -16.09 1.79 2.58
N ILE A 7 -15.27 1.30 3.50
CA ILE A 7 -15.41 1.49 4.94
C ILE A 7 -14.10 2.08 5.46
N ILE A 8 -14.20 3.10 6.33
CA ILE A 8 -13.06 3.54 7.14
C ILE A 8 -12.92 2.52 8.27
N PRO A 9 -11.78 1.83 8.42
CA PRO A 9 -11.61 0.83 9.47
C PRO A 9 -11.79 1.46 10.84
N GLU A 10 -12.61 0.82 11.68
CA GLU A 10 -12.85 1.29 13.04
C GLU A 10 -11.58 1.19 13.91
N PRO A 11 -11.40 2.09 14.88
CA PRO A 11 -10.30 1.97 15.84
C PRO A 11 -10.36 0.61 16.58
N GLY A 12 -9.24 -0.10 16.61
CA GLY A 12 -9.18 -1.42 17.24
C GLY A 12 -7.84 -2.11 17.06
N PRO A 13 -7.66 -3.32 17.63
CA PRO A 13 -6.45 -4.11 17.44
C PRO A 13 -6.21 -4.44 15.97
N ASP A 14 -7.29 -4.66 15.23
CA ASP A 14 -7.28 -5.03 13.81
C ASP A 14 -7.24 -3.84 12.83
N HIS A 15 -7.00 -2.63 13.34
CA HIS A 15 -6.85 -1.47 12.48
C HIS A 15 -5.51 -1.51 11.69
N PRO A 16 -5.51 -1.36 10.35
CA PRO A 16 -4.31 -1.45 9.50
C PRO A 16 -3.12 -0.59 9.95
N ALA A 17 -3.38 0.60 10.50
CA ALA A 17 -2.34 1.47 11.06
C ALA A 17 -1.46 0.81 12.14
N ASN A 18 -1.93 -0.23 12.83
CA ASN A 18 -1.12 -0.95 13.81
C ASN A 18 0.00 -1.76 13.12
N TRP A 19 -0.32 -2.44 12.02
CA TRP A 19 0.68 -3.14 11.20
C TRP A 19 1.58 -2.17 10.44
N TYR A 20 1.05 -1.03 10.00
CA TYR A 20 1.88 0.04 9.42
C TYR A 20 3.00 0.44 10.38
N ARG A 21 2.66 0.78 11.63
CA ARG A 21 3.65 1.16 12.64
C ARG A 21 4.66 0.06 12.93
N ARG A 22 4.24 -1.21 12.93
CA ARG A 22 5.18 -2.35 13.06
C ARG A 22 6.13 -2.44 11.87
N CYS A 23 5.61 -2.30 10.65
CA CYS A 23 6.39 -2.43 9.43
C CYS A 23 7.39 -1.29 9.20
N LEU A 24 7.15 -0.11 9.79
CA LEU A 24 8.10 1.01 9.79
C LEU A 24 9.41 0.70 10.53
N GLU A 25 9.42 -0.27 11.45
CA GLU A 25 10.65 -0.68 12.16
C GLU A 25 11.56 -1.55 11.29
N TYR A 26 11.11 -1.95 10.10
CA TYR A 26 11.91 -2.75 9.19
C TYR A 26 12.84 -1.88 8.33
N PRO A 27 14.10 -2.30 8.11
CA PRO A 27 15.08 -1.55 7.31
C PRO A 27 14.59 -1.11 5.93
N GLU A 28 13.72 -1.90 5.29
CA GLU A 28 13.15 -1.64 3.97
C GLU A 28 12.21 -0.43 3.93
N HIS A 29 11.73 0.02 5.10
CA HIS A 29 10.79 1.13 5.23
C HIS A 29 11.36 2.30 6.06
N VAL A 30 12.68 2.33 6.28
CA VAL A 30 13.34 3.42 7.04
C VAL A 30 13.03 4.79 6.43
N HIS A 31 12.99 4.91 5.10
CA HIS A 31 12.65 6.17 4.43
C HIS A 31 11.22 6.64 4.76
N LEU A 32 10.28 5.72 4.99
CA LEU A 32 8.92 6.07 5.42
C LEU A 32 8.92 6.46 6.91
N LYS A 33 9.73 5.79 7.73
CA LYS A 33 9.88 6.15 9.14
C LYS A 33 10.46 7.56 9.30
N ASP A 34 11.50 7.89 8.53
CA ASP A 34 12.17 9.19 8.57
C ASP A 34 11.33 10.31 7.93
N GLY A 35 10.56 9.98 6.88
CA GLY A 35 9.72 10.96 6.18
C GLY A 35 8.33 11.15 6.77
N GLU A 36 7.91 10.31 7.72
CA GLU A 36 6.64 10.37 8.44
C GLU A 36 5.40 10.66 7.57
N PRO A 37 5.13 9.90 6.48
CA PRO A 37 3.98 10.15 5.63
C PRO A 37 2.66 9.92 6.39
N HIS A 38 1.67 10.76 6.09
CA HIS A 38 0.31 10.56 6.54
C HIS A 38 -0.37 9.45 5.71
N MET A 39 -0.57 8.29 6.33
CA MET A 39 -1.22 7.13 5.72
C MET A 39 -2.71 7.10 6.10
N ALA A 40 -3.59 7.11 5.08
CA ALA A 40 -5.02 6.83 5.25
C ALA A 40 -5.35 5.41 4.77
N PHE A 41 -6.33 4.77 5.40
CA PHE A 41 -6.74 3.40 5.10
C PHE A 41 -8.24 3.33 4.78
N LEU A 42 -8.58 2.51 3.78
CA LEU A 42 -9.95 2.11 3.46
C LEU A 42 -10.02 0.60 3.29
N LEU A 43 -11.17 0.03 3.63
CA LEU A 43 -11.53 -1.34 3.31
C LEU A 43 -12.57 -1.31 2.19
N ARG A 44 -12.31 -1.99 1.06
CA ARG A 44 -13.34 -2.23 0.03
C ARG A 44 -14.28 -3.34 0.51
N THR A 45 -15.56 -3.19 0.24
CA THR A 45 -16.57 -4.21 0.58
C THR A 45 -16.70 -5.29 -0.48
N ASP A 46 -16.42 -4.94 -1.74
CA ASP A 46 -16.47 -5.88 -2.86
C ASP A 46 -15.06 -6.30 -3.29
N PRO A 47 -14.86 -7.56 -3.70
CA PRO A 47 -13.57 -8.02 -4.22
C PRO A 47 -13.26 -7.33 -5.56
N LEU A 48 -12.00 -6.92 -5.72
CA LEU A 48 -11.48 -6.39 -6.98
C LEU A 48 -10.67 -7.46 -7.68
N PHE A 49 -10.88 -7.63 -8.99
CA PHE A 49 -10.12 -8.56 -9.82
C PHE A 49 -9.40 -7.83 -10.96
N GLU A 50 -8.14 -8.21 -11.19
CA GLU A 50 -7.37 -7.78 -12.36
C GLU A 50 -6.71 -9.02 -13.01
N SER A 51 -6.92 -9.22 -14.31
CA SER A 51 -6.39 -10.39 -15.04
C SER A 51 -6.71 -11.72 -14.33
N ASP A 52 -7.96 -11.90 -13.90
CA ASP A 52 -8.48 -13.06 -13.13
C ASP A 52 -7.86 -13.28 -11.73
N ARG A 53 -7.10 -12.32 -11.22
CA ARG A 53 -6.50 -12.36 -9.88
C ARG A 53 -7.22 -11.41 -8.95
N ARG A 54 -7.60 -11.88 -7.76
CA ARG A 54 -8.16 -11.03 -6.71
C ARG A 54 -7.05 -10.12 -6.18
N ILE A 55 -7.23 -8.82 -6.26
CA ILE A 55 -6.34 -7.84 -5.63
C ILE A 55 -6.64 -7.85 -4.13
N LEU A 56 -5.61 -7.85 -3.26
CA LEU A 56 -5.77 -7.84 -1.79
C LEU A 56 -5.50 -6.49 -1.15
N GLY A 57 -4.68 -5.67 -1.79
CA GLY A 57 -4.41 -4.30 -1.40
C GLY A 57 -3.97 -3.47 -2.61
N ALA A 58 -4.03 -2.16 -2.44
CA ALA A 58 -3.42 -1.22 -3.36
C ALA A 58 -3.12 0.07 -2.61
N VAL A 59 -2.01 0.72 -2.94
CA VAL A 59 -1.69 2.06 -2.46
C VAL A 59 -1.78 3.09 -3.59
N HIS A 60 -2.32 4.25 -3.25
CA HIS A 60 -2.55 5.34 -4.19
C HIS A 60 -2.01 6.66 -3.64
N LEU A 61 -1.44 7.49 -4.52
CA LEU A 61 -1.37 8.92 -4.26
C LEU A 61 -2.79 9.48 -4.45
N PRO A 62 -3.34 10.24 -3.49
CA PRO A 62 -4.73 10.66 -3.52
C PRO A 62 -4.90 11.84 -4.49
N ARG A 63 -4.84 11.55 -5.79
CA ARG A 63 -5.05 12.50 -6.89
C ARG A 63 -5.81 11.80 -8.01
N VAL A 64 -6.66 12.55 -8.70
CA VAL A 64 -7.36 12.09 -9.90
C VAL A 64 -7.08 13.03 -11.08
N GLN A 65 -7.32 12.56 -12.30
CA GLN A 65 -7.13 13.38 -13.49
C GLN A 65 -8.34 14.29 -13.75
N GLY A 66 -8.09 15.44 -14.38
CA GLY A 66 -9.13 16.33 -14.88
C GLY A 66 -9.73 17.30 -13.85
N LYS A 67 -10.82 17.96 -14.25
CA LYS A 67 -11.41 19.10 -13.53
C LYS A 67 -11.96 18.74 -12.14
N LEU A 68 -12.28 17.47 -11.91
CA LEU A 68 -12.84 17.00 -10.63
C LEU A 68 -11.77 16.81 -9.54
N ASN A 69 -10.48 16.91 -9.87
CA ASN A 69 -9.42 16.71 -8.88
C ASN A 69 -9.55 17.62 -7.66
N ARG A 70 -9.91 18.90 -7.85
CA ARG A 70 -10.09 19.82 -6.71
C ARG A 70 -11.24 19.40 -5.79
N VAL A 71 -12.32 18.86 -6.34
CA VAL A 71 -13.46 18.37 -5.55
C VAL A 71 -13.08 17.09 -4.83
N PHE A 72 -12.40 16.18 -5.53
CA PHE A 72 -11.89 14.93 -4.96
C PHE A 72 -10.95 15.19 -3.76
N LEU A 73 -9.95 16.06 -3.92
CA LEU A 73 -9.02 16.42 -2.85
C LEU A 73 -9.75 16.98 -1.63
N TRP A 74 -10.71 17.89 -1.84
CA TRP A 74 -11.54 18.44 -0.76
C TRP A 74 -12.36 17.36 -0.03
N MET A 75 -12.91 16.38 -0.75
CA MET A 75 -13.65 15.26 -0.14
C MET A 75 -12.74 14.36 0.70
N VAL A 76 -11.56 14.02 0.17
CA VAL A 76 -10.58 13.17 0.87
C VAL A 76 -10.08 13.86 2.13
N GLU A 77 -9.69 15.13 2.05
CA GLU A 77 -9.25 15.89 3.23
C GLU A 77 -10.34 15.98 4.30
N ARG A 78 -11.61 16.20 3.92
CA ARG A 78 -12.72 16.20 4.87
C ARG A 78 -13.01 14.84 5.47
N MET A 79 -12.82 13.77 4.71
CA MET A 79 -13.04 12.40 5.16
C MET A 79 -12.04 12.00 6.24
N PHE A 80 -10.76 12.36 6.07
CA PHE A 80 -9.68 11.96 6.97
C PHE A 80 -9.24 13.07 7.95
N GLY A 81 -9.80 14.27 7.85
CA GLY A 81 -9.44 15.44 8.66
C GLY A 81 -8.17 16.16 8.23
N ALA A 82 -7.34 15.52 7.40
CA ALA A 82 -6.18 16.09 6.74
C ALA A 82 -5.93 15.34 5.42
N MET A 83 -5.25 15.97 4.47
CA MET A 83 -4.87 15.29 3.23
C MET A 83 -3.85 14.18 3.52
N PRO A 84 -4.10 12.91 3.15
CA PRO A 84 -3.09 11.86 3.23
C PRO A 84 -2.02 12.02 2.16
N ASP A 85 -0.81 11.57 2.46
CA ASP A 85 0.25 11.39 1.48
C ASP A 85 -0.02 10.13 0.62
N PHE A 86 -0.50 9.07 1.27
CA PHE A 86 -0.91 7.82 0.64
C PHE A 86 -2.27 7.36 1.14
N LEU A 87 -3.09 6.84 0.22
CA LEU A 87 -4.34 6.15 0.49
C LEU A 87 -4.17 4.67 0.21
N VAL A 88 -4.22 3.84 1.25
CA VAL A 88 -4.13 2.37 1.17
C VAL A 88 -5.53 1.77 1.18
N VAL A 89 -5.86 0.97 0.18
CA VAL A 89 -7.17 0.34 0.02
C VAL A 89 -7.03 -1.17 0.07
N LEU A 90 -7.55 -1.79 1.13
CA LEU A 90 -7.42 -3.23 1.39
C LEU A 90 -8.73 -3.95 1.13
N ASP A 91 -8.66 -5.23 0.75
CA ASP A 91 -9.82 -6.11 0.65
C ASP A 91 -10.41 -6.35 2.05
N GLY A 92 -11.63 -5.88 2.30
CA GLY A 92 -12.22 -5.93 3.64
C GLY A 92 -12.55 -7.35 4.11
N GLU A 93 -12.93 -8.24 3.18
CA GLU A 93 -13.22 -9.65 3.49
C GLU A 93 -11.91 -10.37 3.86
N TYR A 94 -10.87 -10.22 3.02
CA TYR A 94 -9.57 -10.80 3.32
C TYR A 94 -8.97 -10.25 4.61
N TRP A 95 -9.01 -8.92 4.82
CA TRP A 95 -8.43 -8.28 6.00
C TRP A 95 -9.03 -8.81 7.30
N THR A 96 -10.35 -8.99 7.31
CA THR A 96 -11.10 -9.54 8.45
C THR A 96 -10.72 -11.01 8.71
N ALA A 97 -10.57 -11.81 7.65
CA ALA A 97 -10.27 -13.24 7.76
C ALA A 97 -8.78 -13.55 8.02
N ALA A 98 -7.89 -12.65 7.62
CA ALA A 98 -6.44 -12.81 7.74
C ALA A 98 -5.99 -12.83 9.20
N ASP A 99 -4.98 -13.65 9.49
CA ASP A 99 -4.28 -13.60 10.79
C ASP A 99 -3.25 -12.45 10.83
N ASP A 100 -2.64 -12.26 12.01
CA ASP A 100 -1.65 -11.21 12.23
C ASP A 100 -0.47 -11.27 11.28
N ARG A 101 -0.05 -12.48 10.86
CA ARG A 101 1.08 -12.69 9.95
C ARG A 101 0.71 -12.22 8.55
N HIS A 102 -0.44 -12.63 8.04
CA HIS A 102 -0.92 -12.24 6.72
C HIS A 102 -1.21 -10.74 6.60
N ARG A 103 -1.74 -10.13 7.66
CA ARG A 103 -1.93 -8.68 7.73
C ARG A 103 -0.61 -7.93 7.70
N GLU A 104 0.41 -8.43 8.41
CA GLU A 104 1.76 -7.85 8.37
C GLU A 104 2.39 -7.95 6.99
N ILE A 105 2.31 -9.12 6.34
CA ILE A 105 2.83 -9.33 4.99
C ILE A 105 2.13 -8.39 3.98
N LEU A 106 0.80 -8.25 4.07
CA LEU A 106 0.05 -7.36 3.18
C LEU A 106 0.46 -5.90 3.35
N ILE A 107 0.51 -5.40 4.58
CA ILE A 107 0.93 -4.02 4.81
C ILE A 107 2.38 -3.81 4.41
N PHE A 108 3.28 -4.73 4.73
CA PHE A 108 4.67 -4.66 4.29
C PHE A 108 4.78 -4.52 2.76
N HIS A 109 4.02 -5.33 2.02
CA HIS A 109 3.96 -5.26 0.56
C HIS A 109 3.45 -3.89 0.08
N GLU A 110 2.33 -3.39 0.58
CA GLU A 110 1.80 -2.07 0.16
C GLU A 110 2.77 -0.92 0.45
N LEU A 111 3.49 -0.98 1.58
CA LEU A 111 4.48 0.03 1.94
C LEU A 111 5.71 0.00 1.02
N SER A 112 6.06 -1.15 0.46
CA SER A 112 7.20 -1.27 -0.46
C SER A 112 7.00 -0.49 -1.77
N HIS A 113 5.75 -0.17 -2.12
CA HIS A 113 5.42 0.71 -3.23
C HIS A 113 5.61 2.19 -2.92
N CYS A 114 5.60 2.56 -1.63
CA CYS A 114 5.72 3.93 -1.17
C CYS A 114 7.20 4.30 -1.13
N VAL A 115 7.65 5.21 -1.99
CA VAL A 115 9.07 5.61 -2.02
C VAL A 115 9.23 7.12 -2.06
N HIS A 116 10.31 7.60 -1.44
CA HIS A 116 10.71 9.01 -1.54
C HIS A 116 11.16 9.28 -2.97
N ALA A 117 10.60 10.29 -3.61
CA ALA A 117 11.06 10.76 -4.90
C ALA A 117 12.51 11.26 -4.77
N THR A 118 13.35 10.85 -5.70
CA THR A 118 14.73 11.30 -5.82
C THR A 118 14.89 12.18 -7.06
N ASP A 119 15.91 13.03 -7.09
CA ASP A 119 16.29 13.79 -8.28
C ASP A 119 17.20 12.97 -9.22
N GLY A 120 17.84 13.64 -10.18
CA GLY A 120 18.73 13.02 -11.16
C GLY A 120 20.03 12.49 -10.57
N ASP A 121 20.45 13.00 -9.42
CA ASP A 121 21.67 12.57 -8.71
C ASP A 121 21.35 11.51 -7.64
N GLY A 122 20.07 11.21 -7.42
CA GLY A 122 19.61 10.21 -6.46
C GLY A 122 19.28 10.79 -5.09
N GLU A 123 19.33 12.11 -4.93
CA GLU A 123 19.07 12.77 -3.65
C GLU A 123 17.57 12.90 -3.37
N PRO A 124 17.11 12.75 -2.12
CA PRO A 124 15.70 12.86 -1.79
C PRO A 124 15.13 14.25 -2.07
N ARG A 125 13.95 14.28 -2.70
CA ARG A 125 13.29 15.53 -3.09
C ARG A 125 12.29 15.99 -2.04
N TYR A 126 12.26 17.30 -1.81
CA TYR A 126 11.33 17.95 -0.92
C TYR A 126 10.52 18.98 -1.70
N ASP A 127 9.30 19.24 -1.23
CA ASP A 127 8.46 20.31 -1.73
C ASP A 127 9.01 21.65 -1.23
N ASP A 128 9.27 22.59 -2.15
CA ASP A 128 9.97 23.84 -1.84
C ASP A 128 9.15 24.77 -0.91
N GLU A 129 7.82 24.65 -0.92
CA GLU A 129 6.94 25.50 -0.12
C GLU A 129 6.74 24.94 1.29
N THR A 130 6.54 23.62 1.40
CA THR A 130 6.18 22.96 2.65
C THR A 130 7.37 22.30 3.36
N GLY A 131 8.49 22.10 2.65
CA GLY A 131 9.65 21.35 3.12
C GLY A 131 9.38 19.86 3.33
N ARG A 132 8.22 19.35 2.88
CA ARG A 132 7.83 17.94 3.09
C ARG A 132 8.41 17.03 2.01
N PRO A 133 8.67 15.74 2.31
CA PRO A 133 9.08 14.77 1.31
C PRO A 133 8.11 14.71 0.12
N ILE A 134 8.66 14.65 -1.10
CA ILE A 134 7.85 14.35 -2.28
C ILE A 134 7.78 12.83 -2.42
N TRP A 135 6.58 12.29 -2.36
CA TRP A 135 6.33 10.86 -2.48
C TRP A 135 6.03 10.44 -3.92
N LYS A 136 6.45 9.22 -4.28
CA LYS A 136 6.06 8.56 -5.53
C LYS A 136 5.70 7.09 -5.25
N LEU A 137 4.95 6.50 -6.18
CA LEU A 137 4.70 5.07 -6.19
C LEU A 137 5.68 4.40 -7.16
N THR A 138 6.34 3.35 -6.69
CA THR A 138 7.01 2.41 -7.58
C THR A 138 6.04 1.30 -7.96
N GLY A 139 6.04 0.89 -9.23
CA GLY A 139 5.23 -0.25 -9.66
C GLY A 139 5.75 -1.57 -9.08
N HIS A 140 5.00 -2.65 -9.31
CA HIS A 140 5.43 -3.99 -8.91
C HIS A 140 6.75 -4.36 -9.60
N SER A 141 7.86 -4.34 -8.87
CA SER A 141 9.18 -4.71 -9.39
C SER A 141 9.57 -6.12 -8.93
N VAL A 142 10.51 -6.75 -9.62
CA VAL A 142 11.08 -8.04 -9.18
C VAL A 142 11.83 -7.89 -7.83
N GLU A 143 12.27 -6.68 -7.47
CA GLU A 143 12.95 -6.40 -6.20
C GLU A 143 11.98 -6.37 -5.01
N GLU A 144 10.75 -5.94 -5.23
CA GLU A 144 9.64 -5.97 -4.27
C GLU A 144 9.28 -7.41 -3.88
N PHE A 145 9.20 -8.29 -4.87
CA PHE A 145 9.10 -9.74 -4.67
C PHE A 145 10.27 -10.29 -3.84
N THR A 146 11.46 -9.76 -4.08
CA THR A 146 12.68 -10.22 -3.42
C THR A 146 12.73 -9.79 -1.95
N SER A 147 12.22 -8.61 -1.58
CA SER A 147 12.21 -8.16 -0.17
C SER A 147 11.18 -8.93 0.68
N VAL A 148 9.96 -9.14 0.15
CA VAL A 148 8.92 -9.93 0.83
C VAL A 148 9.38 -11.38 1.06
N VAL A 149 9.91 -12.03 0.01
CA VAL A 149 10.40 -13.41 0.08
C VAL A 149 11.64 -13.52 0.97
N ARG A 150 12.56 -12.55 0.92
CA ARG A 150 13.73 -12.53 1.82
C ARG A 150 13.34 -12.41 3.29
N ARG A 151 12.31 -11.61 3.60
CA ARG A 151 11.88 -11.35 4.98
C ARG A 151 11.04 -12.47 5.57
N TYR A 152 10.02 -12.93 4.83
CA TYR A 152 9.04 -13.87 5.38
C TYR A 152 9.30 -15.34 5.02
N GLY A 153 10.33 -15.61 4.22
CA GLY A 153 10.92 -16.95 4.06
C GLY A 153 10.55 -17.68 2.75
N ALA A 154 11.00 -18.94 2.69
CA ALA A 154 10.94 -19.77 1.48
C ALA A 154 9.52 -19.99 0.98
N TRP A 155 9.26 -19.47 -0.23
CA TRP A 155 8.26 -19.88 -1.22
C TRP A 155 7.38 -21.09 -0.83
N ASN A 156 6.43 -20.89 0.08
CA ASN A 156 5.39 -21.85 0.43
C ASN A 156 4.11 -21.52 -0.35
N ASP A 157 3.16 -22.46 -0.43
CA ASP A 157 1.95 -22.27 -1.25
C ASP A 157 1.08 -21.09 -0.75
N GLU A 158 1.16 -20.79 0.54
CA GLU A 158 0.56 -19.64 1.22
C GLU A 158 1.14 -18.29 0.72
N LEU A 159 2.47 -18.13 0.66
CA LEU A 159 3.09 -16.95 0.07
C LEU A 159 2.82 -16.88 -1.44
N ARG A 160 2.71 -18.03 -2.14
CA ARG A 160 2.40 -18.05 -3.59
C ARG A 160 0.99 -17.56 -3.88
N GLU A 161 -0.02 -17.98 -3.12
CA GLU A 161 -1.39 -17.49 -3.27
C GLU A 161 -1.46 -16.00 -2.96
N PHE A 162 -0.82 -15.57 -1.87
CA PHE A 162 -0.70 -14.15 -1.52
C PHE A 162 -0.04 -13.33 -2.64
N VAL A 163 1.13 -13.78 -3.14
CA VAL A 163 1.88 -13.11 -4.22
C VAL A 163 1.12 -13.13 -5.55
N GLY A 164 0.39 -14.21 -5.84
CA GLY A 164 -0.47 -14.31 -7.01
C GLY A 164 -1.60 -13.28 -6.97
N ALA A 165 -2.19 -13.08 -5.79
CA ALA A 165 -3.24 -12.11 -5.53
C ALA A 165 -2.72 -10.65 -5.47
N ALA A 166 -1.49 -10.45 -5.00
CA ALA A 166 -0.79 -9.16 -5.00
C ALA A 166 -0.25 -8.71 -6.38
N GLY A 167 -0.56 -9.44 -7.46
CA GLY A 167 -0.24 -8.99 -8.83
C GLY A 167 1.23 -9.14 -9.26
N VAL A 168 2.09 -9.75 -8.44
CA VAL A 168 3.50 -9.94 -8.79
C VAL A 168 3.64 -10.90 -9.97
N ARG A 169 4.37 -10.46 -11.00
CA ARG A 169 4.75 -11.31 -12.13
C ARG A 169 6.03 -12.07 -11.77
N VAL A 170 5.88 -13.32 -11.34
CA VAL A 170 7.01 -14.25 -11.33
C VAL A 170 7.22 -14.70 -12.78
N ASP A 171 8.22 -14.13 -13.46
CA ASP A 171 8.62 -14.65 -14.75
C ASP A 171 9.07 -16.10 -14.55
N ARG A 172 8.34 -17.04 -15.13
CA ARG A 172 8.72 -18.45 -15.12
C ARG A 172 9.92 -18.53 -16.05
N GLY A 173 11.12 -18.38 -15.48
CA GLY A 173 12.37 -18.62 -16.20
C GLY A 173 12.22 -19.91 -17.00
N GLN A 174 12.26 -19.77 -18.34
CA GLN A 174 12.26 -20.89 -19.25
C GLN A 174 13.49 -21.74 -18.93
N GLY A 175 13.27 -22.87 -18.26
CA GLY A 175 14.21 -23.97 -18.22
C GLY A 175 14.34 -24.54 -19.63
N ARG A 176 15.59 -24.59 -20.09
CA ARG A 176 16.06 -25.30 -21.29
C ARG A 176 15.46 -26.69 -21.45
#